data_AF-A0A6C2TZK2-F1
#
_entry.id   AF-A0A6C2TZK2-F1
#
_cell.length_a   1.000
_cell.length_b   1.000
_cell.length_c   1.000
_cell.angle_alpha   90.00
_cell.angle_beta   90.00
_cell.angle_gamma   90.00
#
_symmetry.space_group_name_H-M   'P 1'
#
loop_
_entity.id
_entity.type
_entity.pdbx_description
1 polymer ?
#
loop_
_entity_poly.entity_id
_entity_poly.type
_entity_poly.pdbx_seq_one_letter_code
_entity_poly.pdbx_strand_id
1 'polypeptide(L)'
;MEFNRENFDKLLAQNTDQQVEIRLLHEKVRYLMNKIFGRSSEKLTPDQMELAFEELREMQDALDEAEEKLEELDEKKESRRGKRKPLKERIPEDLPTERVVIVPDEVQADPQSYKKIGEETVEELDVTPTQYFRRIIVREKYIKVDDRNVAPLIAPAPKRLIPNSYASAGLIRSIILNKYCDHLPLYRQEMTLKYRHDIEISRKTMGNWMYLVADWLTLIYEALRNEIRQSGYMQIDETFIKYQDTEKDHCPNGYLWAYHSPGAGVLFEWFPSRAAECLDPMLTDYEGYIQTDGYAAYPAWLNRPEHQKEKETIIHAACWAHTRRNKGIKITNDLTDADWLAEQLRLGIFPESYIYPKETRPVRDALRRRQLFVRRRTQVLLSFGGLLERYGLDAPGARKLEQWTLKDIQATGLDEFVQLQLETLLEAIRESDRLAKKVEQQVLAVAKPTKQYRRAQQVPGIGVALGMLVALESGDFSRFKSAGDYASYCRAVKSECSSNGKKKGKNNAKNGNRYLAWAFVEAATYAARFNPRIHAWYERKKRTSGVPKAKKALACKLAKAMWHVMNGKDFDEKLMFG
;
A
#
# COMPACT_ATOMS: atom_id res chain seq x y z
N MET A 1 51.22 -39.78 23.76
CA MET A 1 51.02 -38.88 22.60
C MET A 1 51.15 -37.46 23.12
N GLU A 2 52.27 -36.80 22.82
CA GLU A 2 52.50 -35.41 23.22
C GLU A 2 51.47 -34.51 22.52
N PHE A 3 50.67 -33.82 23.32
CA PHE A 3 49.74 -32.81 22.84
C PHE A 3 50.55 -31.56 22.49
N ASN A 4 51.16 -31.57 21.30
CA ASN A 4 51.99 -30.48 20.82
C ASN A 4 51.11 -29.27 20.49
N ARG A 5 51.43 -28.10 21.04
CA ARG A 5 50.62 -26.87 20.92
C ARG A 5 50.41 -26.48 19.45
N GLU A 6 51.43 -26.72 18.63
CA GLU A 6 51.36 -26.55 17.17
C GLU A 6 50.32 -27.44 16.48
N ASN A 7 50.09 -28.66 16.98
CA ASN A 7 49.05 -29.55 16.42
C ASN A 7 47.65 -29.08 16.84
N PHE A 8 47.50 -28.51 18.04
CA PHE A 8 46.23 -27.93 18.49
C PHE A 8 45.88 -26.66 17.70
N ASP A 9 46.87 -25.79 17.47
CA ASP A 9 46.69 -24.56 16.69
C ASP A 9 46.42 -24.87 15.21
N LYS A 10 47.09 -25.89 14.64
CA LYS A 10 46.76 -26.41 13.29
C LYS A 10 45.35 -27.01 13.22
N LEU A 11 44.91 -27.75 14.24
CA LEU A 11 43.54 -28.28 14.27
C LEU A 11 42.50 -27.17 14.39
N LEU A 12 42.78 -26.11 15.14
CA LEU A 12 41.92 -24.93 15.27
C LEU A 12 41.81 -24.15 13.96
N ALA A 13 42.94 -23.96 13.27
CA ALA A 13 42.96 -23.38 11.92
C ALA A 13 42.16 -24.24 10.92
N GLN A 14 42.36 -25.55 10.91
CA GLN A 14 41.59 -26.45 10.05
C GLN A 14 40.09 -26.48 10.39
N ASN A 15 39.72 -26.39 11.68
CA ASN A 15 38.32 -26.37 12.09
C ASN A 15 37.64 -25.04 11.71
N THR A 16 38.37 -23.93 11.82
CA THR A 16 37.87 -22.62 11.38
C THR A 16 37.70 -22.57 9.86
N ASP A 17 38.66 -23.06 9.08
CA ASP A 17 38.55 -23.20 7.63
C ASP A 17 37.37 -24.11 7.22
N GLN A 18 37.22 -25.25 7.89
CA GLN A 18 36.09 -26.17 7.65
C GLN A 18 34.74 -25.53 8.01
N GLN A 19 34.66 -24.73 9.06
CA GLN A 19 33.43 -24.02 9.43
C GLN A 19 33.06 -22.93 8.42
N VAL A 20 34.06 -22.25 7.85
CA VAL A 20 33.86 -21.29 6.75
C VAL A 20 33.36 -22.02 5.51
N GLU A 21 33.97 -23.14 5.14
CA GLU A 21 33.56 -23.95 3.99
C GLU A 21 32.14 -24.53 4.15
N ILE A 22 31.79 -25.04 5.33
CA ILE A 22 30.44 -25.53 5.64
C ILE A 22 29.41 -24.39 5.54
N ARG A 23 29.75 -23.18 6.00
CA ARG A 23 28.87 -22.02 5.90
C ARG A 23 28.64 -21.63 4.43
N LEU A 24 29.70 -21.62 3.62
CA LEU A 24 29.67 -21.37 2.18
C LEU A 24 28.83 -22.42 1.43
N LEU A 25 29.00 -23.71 1.77
CA LEU A 25 28.22 -24.80 1.17
C LEU A 25 26.73 -24.68 1.51
N HIS A 26 26.38 -24.32 2.75
CA HIS A 26 24.99 -24.08 3.14
C HIS A 26 24.36 -22.91 2.36
N GLU A 27 25.10 -21.83 2.13
CA GLU A 27 24.61 -20.70 1.33
C GLU A 27 24.44 -21.06 -0.15
N LYS A 28 25.39 -21.79 -0.73
CA LYS A 28 25.30 -22.33 -2.10
C LYS A 28 24.07 -23.23 -2.26
N VAL A 29 23.84 -24.15 -1.32
CA VAL A 29 22.66 -25.03 -1.33
C VAL A 29 21.36 -24.22 -1.17
N ARG A 30 21.34 -23.23 -0.27
CA ARG A 30 20.17 -22.35 -0.07
C ARG A 30 19.85 -21.54 -1.33
N TYR A 31 20.87 -21.01 -2.01
CA TYR A 31 20.74 -20.30 -3.28
C TYR A 31 20.21 -21.24 -4.38
N LEU A 32 20.78 -22.43 -4.54
CA LEU A 32 20.32 -23.43 -5.50
C LEU A 32 18.89 -23.90 -5.23
N MET A 33 18.52 -24.14 -3.97
CA MET A 33 17.14 -24.48 -3.58
C MET A 33 16.15 -23.36 -3.90
N ASN A 34 16.51 -22.11 -3.60
CA ASN A 34 15.69 -20.95 -3.96
C ASN A 34 15.60 -20.73 -5.48
N LYS A 35 16.59 -21.18 -6.26
CA LYS A 35 16.61 -21.04 -7.73
C LYS A 35 15.88 -22.19 -8.44
N ILE A 36 15.90 -23.41 -7.89
CA ILE A 36 15.22 -24.60 -8.44
C ILE A 36 13.74 -24.65 -8.00
N PHE A 37 13.45 -24.32 -6.75
CA PHE A 37 12.10 -24.43 -6.16
C PHE A 37 11.44 -23.07 -5.86
N GLY A 38 12.13 -21.96 -6.14
CA GLY A 38 11.55 -20.61 -6.05
C GLY A 38 10.56 -20.31 -7.17
N ARG A 39 9.72 -19.29 -6.96
CA ARG A 39 8.72 -18.87 -7.95
C ARG A 39 9.36 -18.04 -9.06
N SER A 40 9.75 -18.66 -10.18
CA SER A 40 9.88 -17.97 -11.46
C SER A 40 9.96 -18.94 -12.65
N SER A 41 9.34 -18.55 -13.76
CA SER A 41 9.04 -19.34 -14.95
C SER A 41 10.07 -19.19 -16.09
N GLU A 42 11.34 -18.90 -15.81
CA GLU A 42 12.35 -18.69 -16.85
C GLU A 42 13.57 -19.59 -16.63
N LYS A 43 13.86 -20.44 -17.63
CA LYS A 43 15.10 -21.22 -17.68
C LYS A 43 16.22 -20.30 -18.22
N LEU A 44 17.24 -20.06 -17.41
CA LEU A 44 18.44 -19.31 -17.80
C LEU A 44 19.36 -20.17 -18.68
N THR A 45 20.01 -19.54 -19.66
CA THR A 45 21.05 -20.18 -20.49
C THR A 45 22.40 -20.23 -19.75
N PRO A 46 23.33 -21.12 -20.12
CA PRO A 46 24.66 -21.21 -19.50
C PRO A 46 25.42 -19.87 -19.48
N ASP A 47 25.35 -19.10 -20.57
CA ASP A 47 26.01 -17.79 -20.69
C ASP A 47 25.44 -16.75 -19.70
N GLN A 48 24.14 -16.84 -19.36
CA GLN A 48 23.53 -16.00 -18.33
C GLN A 48 23.88 -16.46 -16.91
N MET A 49 24.30 -17.71 -16.73
CA MET A 49 24.84 -18.19 -15.46
C MET A 49 26.27 -17.69 -15.25
N GLU A 50 27.08 -17.67 -16.31
CA GLU A 50 28.49 -17.24 -16.26
C GLU A 50 28.61 -15.75 -15.90
N LEU A 51 27.81 -14.88 -16.53
CA LEU A 51 27.71 -13.46 -16.16
C LEU A 51 27.30 -13.24 -14.68
N ALA A 52 26.37 -14.06 -14.18
CA ALA A 52 25.94 -13.96 -12.79
C ALA A 52 26.99 -14.48 -11.78
N PHE A 53 27.89 -15.37 -12.21
CA PHE A 53 29.03 -15.82 -11.40
C PHE A 53 30.16 -14.78 -11.39
N GLU A 54 30.37 -14.05 -12.48
CA GLU A 54 31.29 -12.90 -12.51
C GLU A 54 30.82 -11.76 -11.60
N GLU A 55 29.54 -11.37 -11.65
CA GLU A 55 28.98 -10.35 -10.75
C GLU A 55 29.10 -10.75 -9.27
N LEU A 56 28.98 -12.04 -8.95
CA LEU A 56 29.16 -12.56 -7.59
C LEU A 56 30.62 -12.52 -7.14
N ARG A 57 31.59 -12.77 -8.03
CA ARG A 57 33.02 -12.63 -7.72
C ARG A 57 33.39 -11.19 -7.45
N GLU A 58 32.93 -10.25 -8.27
CA GLU A 58 33.19 -8.82 -8.05
C GLU A 58 32.60 -8.32 -6.73
N MET A 59 31.43 -8.81 -6.34
CA MET A 59 30.85 -8.52 -5.03
C MET A 59 31.65 -9.15 -3.88
N GLN A 60 32.19 -10.36 -4.06
CA GLN A 60 33.01 -11.05 -3.07
C GLN A 60 34.33 -10.31 -2.84
N ASP A 61 35.03 -9.94 -3.93
CA ASP A 61 36.28 -9.19 -3.86
C ASP A 61 36.09 -7.82 -3.18
N ALA A 62 34.95 -7.15 -3.41
CA ALA A 62 34.60 -5.90 -2.73
C ALA A 62 34.27 -6.06 -1.24
N LEU A 63 33.79 -7.24 -0.83
CA LEU A 63 33.51 -7.59 0.56
C LEU A 63 34.79 -7.96 1.31
N ASP A 64 35.66 -8.74 0.68
CA ASP A 64 36.98 -9.12 1.22
C ASP A 64 37.87 -7.88 1.39
N GLU A 65 37.87 -6.96 0.41
CA GLU A 65 38.53 -5.65 0.55
C GLU A 65 37.95 -4.78 1.68
N ALA A 66 36.66 -4.95 2.00
CA ALA A 66 36.01 -4.21 3.08
C ALA A 66 36.32 -4.84 4.44
N GLU A 67 36.47 -6.17 4.52
CA GLU A 67 36.92 -6.90 5.71
C GLU A 67 38.39 -6.62 6.04
N GLU A 68 39.30 -6.63 5.07
CA GLU A 68 40.71 -6.24 5.30
C GLU A 68 40.83 -4.79 5.83
N LYS A 69 40.03 -3.86 5.28
CA LYS A 69 39.97 -2.47 5.77
C LYS A 69 39.42 -2.38 7.20
N LEU A 70 38.55 -3.31 7.60
CA LEU A 70 37.98 -3.38 8.95
C LEU A 70 38.97 -3.99 9.94
N GLU A 71 39.73 -5.00 9.54
CA GLU A 71 40.81 -5.59 10.33
C GLU A 71 41.97 -4.60 10.55
N GLU A 72 42.39 -3.84 9.53
CA GLU A 72 43.38 -2.75 9.70
C GLU A 72 42.90 -1.64 10.67
N LEU A 73 41.58 -1.43 10.76
CA LEU A 73 40.97 -0.46 11.67
C LEU A 73 40.88 -0.99 13.11
N ASP A 74 40.78 -2.30 13.30
CA ASP A 74 40.74 -2.95 14.62
C ASP A 74 42.14 -3.23 15.18
N GLU A 75 43.14 -3.58 14.37
CA GLU A 75 44.55 -3.66 14.80
C GLU A 75 45.07 -2.30 15.32
N LYS A 76 44.63 -1.19 14.72
CA LYS A 76 44.94 0.17 15.20
C LYS A 76 44.27 0.52 16.54
N LYS A 77 43.23 -0.19 16.98
CA LYS A 77 42.57 0.05 18.28
C LYS A 77 43.24 -0.66 19.44
N GLU A 78 43.92 -1.79 19.22
CA GLU A 78 44.54 -2.54 20.32
C GLU A 78 45.81 -1.87 20.87
N SER A 79 46.48 -1.01 20.09
CA SER A 79 47.72 -0.32 20.52
C SER A 79 47.53 0.94 21.38
N ARG A 80 46.30 1.33 21.74
CA ARG A 80 46.04 2.55 22.55
C ARG A 80 45.23 2.28 23.81
N ARG A 81 45.76 1.48 24.74
CA ARG A 81 45.37 1.58 26.17
C ARG A 81 46.03 2.79 26.82
N GLY A 82 45.60 3.98 26.39
CA GLY A 82 45.86 5.25 27.07
C GLY A 82 44.84 5.52 28.18
N LYS A 83 45.24 6.30 29.19
CA LYS A 83 44.40 6.76 30.31
C LYS A 83 42.99 7.16 29.83
N ARG A 84 41.94 6.65 30.51
CA ARG A 84 40.54 7.02 30.24
C ARG A 84 40.41 8.55 30.19
N LYS A 85 40.01 9.08 29.03
CA LYS A 85 39.61 10.49 28.91
C LYS A 85 38.46 10.78 29.88
N PRO A 86 38.39 11.99 30.46
CA PRO A 86 37.23 12.40 31.23
C PRO A 86 35.97 12.27 30.36
N LEU A 87 34.86 11.85 30.98
CA LEU A 87 33.55 11.81 30.32
C LEU A 87 33.29 13.22 29.77
N LYS A 88 33.04 13.37 28.46
CA LYS A 88 32.54 14.64 27.91
C LYS A 88 31.35 15.09 28.75
N GLU A 89 31.26 16.38 29.03
CA GLU A 89 30.13 16.99 29.70
C GLU A 89 28.85 16.63 28.94
N ARG A 90 27.93 15.93 29.62
CA ARG A 90 26.74 15.32 29.00
C ARG A 90 25.66 16.35 28.64
N ILE A 91 25.78 17.56 29.18
CA ILE A 91 24.89 18.69 28.95
C ILE A 91 25.81 19.84 28.47
N PRO A 92 25.61 20.37 27.26
CA PRO A 92 26.41 21.50 26.77
C PRO A 92 26.26 22.74 27.66
N GLU A 93 27.36 23.45 27.91
CA GLU A 93 27.36 24.70 28.68
C GLU A 93 26.64 25.86 27.96
N ASP A 94 26.58 25.80 26.63
CA ASP A 94 25.95 26.77 25.72
C ASP A 94 24.42 26.87 25.90
N LEU A 95 23.78 25.81 26.41
CA LEU A 95 22.32 25.77 26.50
C LEU A 95 21.76 26.91 27.36
N PRO A 96 20.62 27.52 26.96
CA PRO A 96 19.89 28.47 27.80
C PRO A 96 19.74 27.93 29.21
N THR A 97 20.12 28.71 30.22
CA THR A 97 20.20 28.23 31.61
C THR A 97 19.15 28.91 32.49
N GLU A 98 18.28 28.12 33.12
CA GLU A 98 17.29 28.56 34.11
C GLU A 98 17.79 28.25 35.52
N ARG A 99 18.04 29.27 36.34
CA ARG A 99 18.50 29.10 37.73
C ARG A 99 17.31 29.20 38.70
N VAL A 100 17.00 28.11 39.39
CA VAL A 100 15.95 28.06 40.42
C VAL A 100 16.62 27.95 41.78
N VAL A 101 16.51 29.00 42.60
CA VAL A 101 17.08 29.04 43.96
C VAL A 101 16.01 28.60 44.95
N ILE A 102 16.30 27.55 45.72
CA ILE A 102 15.42 27.04 46.78
C ILE A 102 16.03 27.44 48.12
N VAL A 103 15.35 28.34 48.84
CA VAL A 103 15.69 28.79 50.19
C VAL A 103 14.78 28.06 51.19
N PRO A 104 15.32 27.50 52.30
CA PRO A 104 14.50 26.85 53.33
C PRO A 104 13.42 27.78 53.90
N ASP A 105 12.24 27.23 54.20
CA ASP A 105 11.08 28.00 54.71
C ASP A 105 11.41 28.73 56.03
N GLU A 106 12.25 28.14 56.89
CA GLU A 106 12.67 28.76 58.17
C GLU A 106 13.58 29.98 57.96
N VAL A 107 14.33 30.02 56.85
CA VAL A 107 15.20 31.15 56.48
C VAL A 107 14.41 32.24 55.77
N GLN A 108 13.35 31.88 55.03
CA GLN A 108 12.40 32.85 54.48
C GLN A 108 11.60 33.55 55.59
N ALA A 109 11.30 32.85 56.68
CA ALA A 109 10.54 33.38 57.81
C ALA A 109 11.35 34.36 58.69
N ASP A 110 12.65 34.15 58.86
CA ASP A 110 13.54 35.07 59.61
C ASP A 110 14.92 35.24 58.93
N PRO A 111 15.03 36.10 57.91
CA PRO A 111 16.27 36.23 57.13
C PRO A 111 17.47 36.80 57.89
N GLN A 112 17.26 37.48 59.03
CA GLN A 112 18.34 38.16 59.75
C GLN A 112 19.13 37.23 60.68
N SER A 113 18.52 36.15 61.15
CA SER A 113 19.17 35.19 62.04
C SER A 113 20.05 34.15 61.33
N TYR A 114 20.11 34.16 60.00
CA TYR A 114 20.80 33.13 59.22
C TYR A 114 21.84 33.70 58.25
N LYS A 115 23.03 33.10 58.22
CA LYS A 115 24.11 33.45 57.30
C LYS A 115 24.31 32.34 56.26
N LYS A 116 24.34 32.73 54.98
CA LYS A 116 24.65 31.85 53.85
C LYS A 116 26.10 31.38 53.91
N ILE A 117 26.31 30.06 53.85
CA ILE A 117 27.65 29.44 53.97
C ILE A 117 28.10 28.70 52.71
N GLY A 118 27.15 28.26 51.87
CA GLY A 118 27.45 27.53 50.65
C GLY A 118 26.20 27.23 49.83
N GLU A 119 26.40 26.63 48.67
CA GLU A 119 25.34 26.23 47.75
C GLU A 119 25.57 24.77 47.32
N GLU A 120 24.50 24.01 47.21
CA GLU A 120 24.48 22.71 46.52
C GLU A 120 23.73 22.86 45.21
N THR A 121 24.42 22.63 44.09
CA THR A 121 23.88 22.76 42.74
C THR A 121 23.53 21.40 42.16
N VAL A 122 22.36 21.35 41.53
CA VAL A 122 21.83 20.20 40.80
C VAL A 122 21.50 20.64 39.39
N GLU A 123 21.93 19.89 38.39
CA GLU A 123 21.64 20.16 36.98
C GLU A 123 20.62 19.17 36.42
N GLU A 124 19.64 19.70 35.69
CA GLU A 124 18.62 18.95 34.96
C GLU A 124 18.49 19.49 33.53
N LEU A 125 18.28 18.61 32.56
CA LEU A 125 18.00 18.95 31.17
C LEU A 125 16.49 18.90 30.93
N ASP A 126 15.91 19.99 30.44
CA ASP A 126 14.47 20.12 30.17
C ASP A 126 14.22 20.71 28.78
N VAL A 127 12.97 20.60 28.33
CA VAL A 127 12.55 20.98 26.99
C VAL A 127 11.21 21.69 27.04
N THR A 128 11.18 22.89 26.48
CA THR A 128 9.93 23.53 26.04
C THR A 128 9.71 23.19 24.57
N PRO A 129 8.48 23.29 24.02
CA PRO A 129 8.23 23.01 22.61
C PRO A 129 9.16 23.73 21.63
N THR A 130 9.74 24.86 22.05
CA THR A 130 10.62 25.72 21.25
C THR A 130 12.13 25.50 21.47
N GLN A 131 12.57 25.01 22.62
CA GLN A 131 14.01 24.88 22.92
C GLN A 131 14.34 23.91 24.07
N TYR A 132 15.54 23.33 24.00
CA TYR A 132 16.19 22.62 25.11
C TYR A 132 16.94 23.63 26.00
N PHE A 133 16.88 23.43 27.32
CA PHE A 133 17.53 24.32 28.28
C PHE A 133 18.00 23.54 29.51
N ARG A 134 19.05 24.06 30.16
CA ARG A 134 19.62 23.51 31.39
C ARG A 134 18.98 24.19 32.59
N ARG A 135 18.32 23.43 33.47
CA ARG A 135 17.81 23.93 34.74
C ARG A 135 18.83 23.64 35.84
N ILE A 136 19.35 24.69 36.49
CA ILE A 136 20.24 24.58 37.64
C ILE A 136 19.43 24.88 38.89
N ILE A 137 19.18 23.85 39.69
CA ILE A 137 18.52 23.95 40.97
C ILE A 137 19.60 24.19 42.03
N VAL A 138 19.56 25.37 42.64
CA VAL A 138 20.51 25.78 43.68
C VAL A 138 19.84 25.70 45.03
N ARG A 139 20.38 24.86 45.90
CA ARG A 139 19.95 24.73 47.29
C ARG A 139 20.95 25.43 48.18
N GLU A 140 20.52 26.52 48.78
CA GLU A 140 21.39 27.34 49.61
C GLU A 140 21.50 26.76 51.02
N LYS A 141 22.72 26.73 51.57
CA LYS A 141 23.01 26.27 52.92
C LYS A 141 23.13 27.46 53.86
N TYR A 142 22.41 27.40 54.98
CA TYR A 142 22.40 28.45 55.99
C TYR A 142 22.86 27.93 57.35
N ILE A 143 23.53 28.79 58.11
CA ILE A 143 23.83 28.58 59.54
C ILE A 143 23.17 29.69 60.36
N LYS A 144 22.75 29.39 61.59
CA LYS A 144 22.23 30.40 62.50
C LYS A 144 23.38 31.26 63.04
N VAL A 145 23.20 32.58 63.11
CA VAL A 145 24.24 33.53 63.55
C VAL A 145 24.49 33.40 65.05
N ASP A 146 23.44 33.15 65.83
CA ASP A 146 23.47 33.15 67.30
C ASP A 146 23.97 31.84 67.92
N ASP A 147 23.89 30.72 67.21
CA ASP A 147 24.31 29.41 67.72
C ASP A 147 25.00 28.58 66.64
N ARG A 148 26.32 28.41 66.82
CA ARG A 148 27.19 27.68 65.88
C ARG A 148 27.16 26.16 66.08
N ASN A 149 26.49 25.66 67.11
CA ASN A 149 26.34 24.21 67.35
C ASN A 149 25.14 23.58 66.62
N VAL A 150 24.28 24.40 66.00
CA VAL A 150 23.13 23.92 65.23
C VAL A 150 23.60 23.47 63.83
N ALA A 151 23.15 22.29 63.40
CA ALA A 151 23.50 21.75 62.09
C ALA A 151 23.06 22.70 60.96
N PRO A 152 23.85 22.84 59.88
CA PRO A 152 23.48 23.67 58.73
C PRO A 152 22.13 23.28 58.15
N LEU A 153 21.29 24.28 57.90
CA LEU A 153 19.95 24.12 57.36
C LEU A 153 20.00 24.17 55.82
N ILE A 154 19.37 23.18 55.18
CA ILE A 154 19.35 23.01 53.73
C ILE A 154 17.96 22.54 53.33
N ALA A 155 17.39 23.12 52.27
CA ALA A 155 16.10 22.68 51.75
C ALA A 155 16.19 21.23 51.22
N PRO A 156 15.16 20.39 51.41
CA PRO A 156 15.15 19.04 50.89
C PRO A 156 15.30 19.07 49.35
N ALA A 157 16.01 18.08 48.79
CA ALA A 157 16.14 17.97 47.35
C ALA A 157 14.75 17.81 46.71
N PRO A 158 14.43 18.51 45.61
CA PRO A 158 13.18 18.27 44.90
C PRO A 158 13.11 16.81 44.46
N LYS A 159 11.92 16.21 44.60
CA LYS A 159 11.68 14.82 44.19
C LYS A 159 11.81 14.74 42.67
N ARG A 160 12.84 14.05 42.19
CA ARG A 160 13.01 13.78 40.76
C ARG A 160 12.17 12.60 40.33
N LEU A 161 11.77 12.63 39.06
CA LEU A 161 11.05 11.53 38.43
C LEU A 161 11.91 10.25 38.40
N ILE A 162 13.18 10.36 38.00
CA ILE A 162 14.14 9.25 38.01
C ILE A 162 15.30 9.59 38.96
N PRO A 163 15.53 8.80 40.03
CA PRO A 163 16.65 9.03 40.95
C PRO A 163 18.00 9.06 40.22
N ASN A 164 18.86 10.02 40.57
CA ASN A 164 20.19 10.20 39.99
C ASN A 164 20.24 10.41 38.46
N SER A 165 19.11 10.73 37.83
CA SER A 165 19.07 11.13 36.42
C SER A 165 19.07 12.65 36.28
N TYR A 166 19.66 13.15 35.20
CA TYR A 166 19.59 14.55 34.78
C TYR A 166 18.37 14.82 33.89
N ALA A 167 17.59 13.80 33.52
CA ALA A 167 16.39 13.98 32.72
C ALA A 167 15.24 14.52 33.54
N SER A 168 14.73 15.68 33.15
CA SER A 168 13.47 16.23 33.68
C SER A 168 12.25 15.46 33.17
N ALA A 169 11.10 15.69 33.82
CA ALA A 169 9.82 15.15 33.37
C ALA A 169 9.41 15.66 31.97
N GLY A 170 9.74 16.91 31.63
CA GLY A 170 9.45 17.50 30.32
C GLY A 170 10.24 16.84 29.20
N LEU A 171 11.52 16.56 29.43
CA LEU A 171 12.36 15.83 28.48
C LEU A 171 11.81 14.42 28.19
N ILE A 172 11.50 13.67 29.25
CA ILE A 172 10.96 12.31 29.13
C ILE A 172 9.62 12.33 28.38
N ARG A 173 8.72 13.25 28.72
CA ARG A 173 7.45 13.45 28.01
C ARG A 173 7.67 13.69 26.52
N SER A 174 8.59 14.59 26.15
CA SER A 174 8.89 14.91 24.75
C SER A 174 9.40 13.69 23.99
N ILE A 175 10.33 12.92 24.57
CA ILE A 175 10.86 11.70 23.95
C ILE A 175 9.75 10.67 23.68
N ILE A 176 8.83 10.49 24.64
CA ILE A 176 7.70 9.57 24.54
C ILE A 176 6.72 10.02 23.45
N LEU A 177 6.31 11.29 23.46
CA LEU A 177 5.39 11.84 22.45
C LEU A 177 6.00 11.72 21.04
N ASN A 178 7.27 12.10 20.88
CA ASN A 178 7.96 11.98 19.61
C ASN A 178 8.01 10.52 19.12
N LYS A 179 8.18 9.55 20.03
CA LYS A 179 8.24 8.13 19.65
C LYS A 179 6.89 7.57 19.24
N TYR A 180 5.86 7.81 20.04
CA TYR A 180 4.57 7.14 19.90
C TYR A 180 3.55 7.95 19.09
N CYS A 181 3.49 9.27 19.28
CA CYS A 181 2.59 10.15 18.53
C CYS A 181 3.19 10.54 17.17
N ASP A 182 4.47 10.89 17.13
CA ASP A 182 5.13 11.36 15.90
C ASP A 182 5.91 10.27 15.15
N HIS A 183 5.83 9.02 15.63
CA HIS A 183 6.48 7.85 15.03
C HIS A 183 7.98 8.03 14.78
N LEU A 184 8.69 8.73 15.68
CA LEU A 184 10.12 9.01 15.57
C LEU A 184 10.95 7.99 16.37
N PRO A 185 11.67 7.05 15.72
CA PRO A 185 12.44 6.03 16.43
C PRO A 185 13.54 6.64 17.30
N LEU A 186 13.89 5.96 18.41
CA LEU A 186 14.87 6.47 19.37
C LEU A 186 16.24 6.76 18.75
N TYR A 187 16.67 5.98 17.74
CA TYR A 187 17.93 6.26 17.04
C TYR A 187 17.89 7.60 16.31
N ARG A 188 16.74 7.97 15.73
CA ARG A 188 16.59 9.24 15.02
C ARG A 188 16.51 10.40 16.01
N GLN A 189 15.90 10.18 17.19
CA GLN A 189 15.92 11.14 18.29
C GLN A 189 17.34 11.37 18.80
N GLU A 190 18.12 10.30 19.03
CA GLU A 190 19.55 10.36 19.40
C GLU A 190 20.35 11.21 18.40
N MET A 191 20.18 10.96 17.09
CA MET A 191 20.84 11.75 16.05
C MET A 191 20.36 13.21 16.06
N THR A 192 19.08 13.47 16.26
CA THR A 192 18.55 14.84 16.27
C THR A 192 19.12 15.64 17.43
N LEU A 193 19.12 15.07 18.63
CA LEU A 193 19.69 15.67 19.83
C LEU A 193 21.18 15.95 19.64
N LYS A 194 21.93 14.96 19.13
CA LYS A 194 23.38 15.09 18.92
C LYS A 194 23.74 16.11 17.85
N TYR A 195 23.16 16.01 16.65
CA TYR A 195 23.62 16.81 15.51
C TYR A 195 22.96 18.19 15.40
N ARG A 196 21.78 18.41 16.02
CA ARG A 196 21.10 19.71 15.97
C ARG A 196 21.22 20.51 17.25
N HIS A 197 21.38 19.84 18.39
CA HIS A 197 21.37 20.47 19.70
C HIS A 197 22.63 20.18 20.52
N ASP A 198 23.60 19.44 19.96
CA ASP A 198 24.84 19.01 20.63
C ASP A 198 24.60 18.23 21.95
N ILE A 199 23.40 17.65 22.11
CA ILE A 199 23.01 16.89 23.29
C ILE A 199 23.25 15.40 23.04
N GLU A 200 24.17 14.79 23.80
CA GLU A 200 24.49 13.37 23.68
C GLU A 200 23.66 12.51 24.66
N ILE A 201 22.47 12.06 24.21
CA ILE A 201 21.64 11.08 24.93
C ILE A 201 21.63 9.75 24.16
N SER A 202 22.14 8.69 24.80
CA SER A 202 22.20 7.38 24.16
C SER A 202 20.82 6.73 24.00
N ARG A 203 20.64 5.95 22.93
CA ARG A 203 19.47 5.07 22.75
C ARG A 203 19.16 4.19 23.94
N LYS A 204 20.19 3.61 24.56
CA LYS A 204 20.06 2.72 25.72
C LYS A 204 19.46 3.48 26.91
N THR A 205 19.91 4.70 27.14
CA THR A 205 19.39 5.57 28.20
C THR A 205 17.92 5.90 27.96
N MET A 206 17.55 6.31 26.75
CA MET A 206 16.14 6.59 26.41
C MET A 206 15.26 5.34 26.54
N GLY A 207 15.77 4.18 26.11
CA GLY A 207 15.07 2.90 26.27
C GLY A 207 14.79 2.56 27.74
N ASN A 208 15.77 2.75 28.62
CA ASN A 208 15.59 2.51 30.05
C ASN A 208 14.56 3.47 30.69
N TRP A 209 14.58 4.75 30.31
CA TRP A 209 13.57 5.71 30.78
C TRP A 209 12.16 5.32 30.35
N MET A 210 12.01 4.85 29.10
CA MET A 210 10.72 4.35 28.63
C MET A 210 10.21 3.15 29.43
N TYR A 211 11.10 2.22 29.79
CA TYR A 211 10.73 1.06 30.60
C TYR A 211 10.19 1.47 31.98
N LEU A 212 10.86 2.41 32.64
CA LEU A 212 10.43 2.96 33.94
C LEU A 212 9.06 3.67 33.83
N VAL A 213 8.85 4.45 32.76
CA VAL A 213 7.56 5.11 32.56
C VAL A 213 6.46 4.10 32.25
N ALA A 214 6.75 3.05 31.48
CA ALA A 214 5.79 1.98 31.22
C ALA A 214 5.36 1.29 32.53
N ASP A 215 6.32 1.00 33.42
CA ASP A 215 6.05 0.44 34.75
C ASP A 215 5.08 1.33 35.56
N TRP A 216 5.30 2.64 35.59
CA TRP A 216 4.40 3.58 36.28
C TRP A 216 3.01 3.68 35.64
N LEU A 217 2.93 3.57 34.32
CA LEU A 217 1.66 3.60 33.59
C LEU A 217 0.85 2.30 33.76
N THR A 218 1.44 1.24 34.32
CA THR A 218 0.74 -0.03 34.63
C THR A 218 -0.50 0.19 35.49
N LEU A 219 -0.47 1.14 36.43
CA LEU A 219 -1.64 1.45 37.27
C LEU A 219 -2.82 1.99 36.46
N ILE A 220 -2.54 2.85 35.47
CA ILE A 220 -3.56 3.38 34.56
C ILE A 220 -4.05 2.29 33.62
N TYR A 221 -3.13 1.46 33.14
CA TYR A 221 -3.44 0.31 32.29
C TYR A 221 -4.40 -0.66 32.98
N GLU A 222 -4.12 -1.07 34.23
CA GLU A 222 -4.99 -1.97 35.00
C GLU A 222 -6.33 -1.32 35.37
N ALA A 223 -6.34 -0.01 35.68
CA ALA A 223 -7.58 0.72 35.90
C ALA A 223 -8.49 0.71 34.66
N LEU A 224 -7.92 0.99 33.48
CA LEU A 224 -8.65 0.97 32.21
C LEU A 224 -9.17 -0.44 31.86
N ARG A 225 -8.34 -1.46 32.12
CA ARG A 225 -8.72 -2.86 31.93
C ARG A 225 -9.93 -3.23 32.79
N ASN A 226 -9.93 -2.84 34.06
CA ASN A 226 -11.05 -3.08 34.96
C ASN A 226 -12.32 -2.33 34.51
N GLU A 227 -12.19 -1.07 34.06
CA GLU A 227 -13.32 -0.28 33.56
C GLU A 227 -13.96 -0.91 32.31
N ILE A 228 -13.14 -1.35 31.35
CA ILE A 228 -13.62 -2.05 30.15
C ILE A 228 -14.32 -3.36 30.53
N ARG A 229 -13.79 -4.12 31.49
CA ARG A 229 -14.42 -5.35 31.99
C ARG A 229 -15.75 -5.09 32.72
N GLN A 230 -15.92 -3.94 33.38
CA GLN A 230 -17.16 -3.58 34.07
C GLN A 230 -18.26 -3.04 33.13
N SER A 231 -17.91 -2.63 31.90
CA SER A 231 -18.84 -2.02 30.96
C SER A 231 -19.94 -2.96 30.43
N GLY A 232 -19.80 -4.28 30.59
CA GLY A 232 -20.76 -5.29 30.13
C GLY A 232 -20.83 -5.49 28.60
N TYR A 233 -20.07 -4.72 27.81
CA TYR A 233 -19.93 -4.92 26.38
C TYR A 233 -18.51 -4.60 25.89
N MET A 234 -17.90 -5.52 25.15
CA MET A 234 -16.51 -5.43 24.71
C MET A 234 -16.36 -5.81 23.24
N GLN A 235 -15.66 -4.99 22.47
CA GLN A 235 -15.24 -5.28 21.11
C GLN A 235 -13.80 -5.78 21.12
N ILE A 236 -13.55 -6.91 20.46
CA ILE A 236 -12.25 -7.56 20.43
C ILE A 236 -11.80 -7.72 18.98
N ASP A 237 -10.60 -7.25 18.68
CA ASP A 237 -9.97 -7.39 17.36
C ASP A 237 -8.47 -7.63 17.54
N GLU A 238 -7.87 -8.47 16.71
CA GLU A 238 -6.45 -8.79 16.79
C GLU A 238 -5.71 -8.42 15.51
N THR A 239 -4.65 -7.62 15.66
CA THR A 239 -3.81 -7.18 14.55
C THR A 239 -2.42 -7.78 14.70
N PHE A 240 -1.94 -8.48 13.67
CA PHE A 240 -0.59 -9.04 13.68
C PHE A 240 0.45 -7.98 13.31
N ILE A 241 1.58 -8.00 14.00
CA ILE A 241 2.79 -7.24 13.69
C ILE A 241 3.97 -8.19 13.60
N LYS A 242 4.93 -7.89 12.73
CA LYS A 242 6.22 -8.58 12.75
C LYS A 242 7.06 -8.00 13.89
N TYR A 243 7.56 -8.86 14.76
CA TYR A 243 8.49 -8.44 15.83
C TYR A 243 9.82 -9.19 15.70
N GLN A 244 10.87 -8.55 16.20
CA GLN A 244 12.20 -9.15 16.24
C GLN A 244 12.32 -9.98 17.51
N ASP A 245 12.61 -11.27 17.34
CA ASP A 245 12.80 -12.23 18.42
C ASP A 245 14.28 -12.62 18.42
N THR A 246 15.00 -12.39 19.52
CA THR A 246 16.46 -12.64 19.58
C THR A 246 16.82 -14.12 19.52
N GLU A 247 15.85 -15.00 19.75
CA GLU A 247 16.04 -16.45 19.72
C GLU A 247 15.73 -17.07 18.36
N LYS A 248 15.23 -16.28 17.39
CA LYS A 248 14.81 -16.78 16.08
C LYS A 248 15.50 -16.03 14.95
N ASP A 249 15.92 -16.78 13.93
CA ASP A 249 16.53 -16.23 12.70
C ASP A 249 15.53 -15.53 11.76
N HIS A 250 14.29 -15.33 12.18
CA HIS A 250 13.26 -14.64 11.42
C HIS A 250 12.38 -13.80 12.35
N CYS A 251 11.64 -12.84 11.79
CA CYS A 251 10.63 -12.09 12.55
C CYS A 251 9.30 -12.89 12.60
N PRO A 252 8.96 -13.52 13.74
CA PRO A 252 7.64 -14.13 13.93
C PRO A 252 6.52 -13.08 13.92
N ASN A 253 5.28 -13.56 13.86
CA ASN A 253 4.10 -12.72 14.08
C ASN A 253 3.87 -12.59 15.58
N GLY A 254 3.76 -11.36 16.07
CA GLY A 254 3.13 -11.02 17.36
C GLY A 254 1.76 -10.43 17.10
N TYR A 255 0.88 -10.45 18.09
CA TYR A 255 -0.49 -10.02 17.96
C TYR A 255 -0.79 -8.96 19.01
N LEU A 256 -1.29 -7.81 18.55
CA LEU A 256 -1.88 -6.78 19.39
C LEU A 256 -3.38 -7.00 19.42
N TRP A 257 -3.89 -7.38 20.59
CA TRP A 257 -5.28 -7.57 20.89
C TRP A 257 -5.86 -6.25 21.39
N ALA A 258 -6.74 -5.66 20.59
CA ALA A 258 -7.44 -4.44 20.91
C ALA A 258 -8.77 -4.78 21.58
N TYR A 259 -8.92 -4.36 22.83
CA TYR A 259 -10.17 -4.44 23.57
C TYR A 259 -10.76 -3.04 23.68
N HIS A 260 -11.94 -2.84 23.12
CA HIS A 260 -12.61 -1.56 23.10
C HIS A 260 -14.02 -1.66 23.66
N SER A 261 -14.37 -0.78 24.57
CA SER A 261 -15.76 -0.61 25.02
C SER A 261 -16.20 0.84 24.79
N PRO A 262 -17.29 1.07 24.02
CA PRO A 262 -17.81 2.41 23.78
C PRO A 262 -18.15 3.13 25.09
N GLY A 263 -17.51 4.28 25.31
CA GLY A 263 -17.73 5.10 26.51
C GLY A 263 -16.80 4.80 27.68
N ALA A 264 -16.10 3.65 27.68
CA ALA A 264 -15.07 3.33 28.67
C ALA A 264 -13.66 3.61 28.12
N GLY A 265 -13.25 2.94 27.03
CA GLY A 265 -11.91 3.14 26.49
C GLY A 265 -11.42 2.05 25.54
N VAL A 266 -10.12 2.12 25.22
CA VAL A 266 -9.41 1.13 24.39
C VAL A 266 -8.13 0.67 25.08
N LEU A 267 -7.96 -0.64 25.19
CA LEU A 267 -6.80 -1.31 25.75
C LEU A 267 -6.12 -2.15 24.66
N PHE A 268 -4.80 -2.22 24.70
CA PHE A 268 -4.02 -3.08 23.82
C PHE A 268 -3.20 -4.06 24.63
N GLU A 269 -3.38 -5.36 24.39
CA GLU A 269 -2.55 -6.43 24.93
C GLU A 269 -1.68 -7.05 23.84
N TRP A 270 -0.44 -7.36 24.18
CA TRP A 270 0.49 -8.00 23.26
C TRP A 270 0.59 -9.50 23.60
N PHE A 271 0.55 -10.38 22.59
CA PHE A 271 0.90 -11.80 22.73
C PHE A 271 1.76 -12.35 21.55
N PRO A 272 2.60 -13.38 21.76
CA PRO A 272 3.43 -13.98 20.69
C PRO A 272 2.62 -14.92 19.80
N SER A 273 1.39 -15.17 20.20
CA SER A 273 0.49 -16.17 19.65
C SER A 273 -0.88 -15.55 19.43
N ARG A 274 -1.67 -16.24 18.61
CA ARG A 274 -3.10 -15.97 18.39
C ARG A 274 -3.96 -17.11 18.95
N ALA A 275 -3.40 -17.91 19.86
CA ALA A 275 -4.08 -19.04 20.46
C ALA A 275 -5.22 -18.57 21.37
N ALA A 276 -6.13 -19.50 21.67
CA ALA A 276 -7.25 -19.25 22.57
C ALA A 276 -6.79 -18.78 23.97
N GLU A 277 -5.65 -19.26 24.45
CA GLU A 277 -5.04 -18.89 25.75
C GLU A 277 -4.74 -17.40 25.89
N CYS A 278 -4.56 -16.69 24.78
CA CYS A 278 -4.33 -15.24 24.82
C CYS A 278 -5.55 -14.46 25.33
N LEU A 279 -6.73 -15.10 25.40
CA LEU A 279 -7.96 -14.50 25.90
C LEU A 279 -8.09 -14.60 27.43
N ASP A 280 -7.32 -15.49 28.09
CA ASP A 280 -7.43 -15.75 29.53
C ASP A 280 -7.30 -14.48 30.37
N PRO A 281 -6.30 -13.60 30.13
CA PRO A 281 -6.12 -12.42 30.97
C PRO A 281 -7.34 -11.49 30.90
N MET A 282 -7.96 -11.32 29.73
CA MET A 282 -9.02 -10.33 29.56
C MET A 282 -10.43 -10.88 29.80
N LEU A 283 -10.69 -12.17 29.51
CA LEU A 283 -12.05 -12.73 29.51
C LEU A 283 -12.37 -13.66 30.69
N THR A 284 -11.38 -14.17 31.42
CA THR A 284 -11.65 -14.96 32.64
C THR A 284 -12.47 -14.12 33.63
N ASP A 285 -13.55 -14.65 34.19
CA ASP A 285 -14.50 -13.94 35.07
C ASP A 285 -15.18 -12.69 34.46
N TYR A 286 -15.25 -12.58 33.14
CA TYR A 286 -16.03 -11.54 32.47
C TYR A 286 -17.47 -11.98 32.23
N GLU A 287 -18.43 -11.08 32.45
CA GLU A 287 -19.85 -11.31 32.18
C GLU A 287 -20.39 -10.20 31.27
N GLY A 288 -21.13 -10.55 30.22
CA GLY A 288 -21.68 -9.58 29.27
C GLY A 288 -21.52 -9.97 27.81
N TYR A 289 -21.42 -8.97 26.94
CA TYR A 289 -21.38 -9.15 25.50
C TYR A 289 -19.97 -8.99 24.93
N ILE A 290 -19.51 -9.96 24.14
CA ILE A 290 -18.30 -9.78 23.32
C ILE A 290 -18.69 -9.65 21.85
N GLN A 291 -18.19 -8.63 21.16
CA GLN A 291 -18.31 -8.48 19.72
C GLN A 291 -16.97 -8.72 19.05
N THR A 292 -16.85 -9.82 18.30
CA THR A 292 -15.59 -10.22 17.64
C THR A 292 -15.82 -10.54 16.16
N ASP A 293 -14.75 -10.80 15.42
CA ASP A 293 -14.86 -11.43 14.11
C ASP A 293 -15.26 -12.92 14.21
N GLY A 294 -15.38 -13.60 13.08
CA GLY A 294 -15.73 -15.03 13.03
C GLY A 294 -14.55 -15.97 13.33
N TYR A 295 -13.56 -15.55 14.12
CA TYR A 295 -12.39 -16.37 14.39
C TYR A 295 -12.69 -17.53 15.35
N ALA A 296 -12.16 -18.71 15.03
CA ALA A 296 -12.45 -19.94 15.74
C ALA A 296 -11.84 -20.02 17.16
N ALA A 297 -10.90 -19.14 17.52
CA ALA A 297 -10.31 -19.15 18.86
C ALA A 297 -11.31 -18.76 19.95
N TYR A 298 -12.25 -17.85 19.69
CA TYR A 298 -13.27 -17.45 20.65
C TYR A 298 -14.20 -18.60 21.07
N PRO A 299 -14.85 -19.35 20.14
CA PRO A 299 -15.64 -20.52 20.53
C PRO A 299 -14.76 -21.66 21.05
N ALA A 300 -13.51 -21.80 20.59
CA ALA A 300 -12.60 -22.81 21.15
C ALA A 300 -12.26 -22.52 22.62
N TRP A 301 -12.08 -21.25 22.97
CA TRP A 301 -11.83 -20.79 24.34
C TRP A 301 -13.03 -21.06 25.25
N LEU A 302 -14.23 -20.60 24.85
CA LEU A 302 -15.47 -20.81 25.63
C LEU A 302 -15.84 -22.29 25.85
N ASN A 303 -15.38 -23.19 24.98
CA ASN A 303 -15.66 -24.62 25.10
C ASN A 303 -14.65 -25.40 25.96
N ARG A 304 -13.62 -24.74 26.50
CA ARG A 304 -12.69 -25.40 27.43
C ARG A 304 -13.38 -25.69 28.77
N PRO A 305 -13.05 -26.81 29.44
CA PRO A 305 -13.65 -27.16 30.74
C PRO A 305 -13.48 -26.07 31.81
N GLU A 306 -12.39 -25.32 31.73
CA GLU A 306 -12.03 -24.25 32.66
C GLU A 306 -12.92 -23.01 32.55
N HIS A 307 -13.62 -22.81 31.41
CA HIS A 307 -14.40 -21.59 31.11
C HIS A 307 -15.91 -21.84 31.01
N GLN A 308 -16.41 -22.86 31.72
CA GLN A 308 -17.84 -23.23 31.70
C GLN A 308 -18.74 -22.10 32.23
N LYS A 309 -18.26 -21.33 33.21
CA LYS A 309 -18.97 -20.16 33.77
C LYS A 309 -19.10 -19.04 32.72
N GLU A 310 -18.01 -18.75 32.02
CA GLU A 310 -17.95 -17.74 30.97
C GLU A 310 -18.81 -18.13 29.77
N LYS A 311 -18.89 -19.42 29.45
CA LYS A 311 -19.79 -19.94 28.42
C LYS A 311 -21.27 -19.64 28.69
N GLU A 312 -21.67 -19.58 29.96
CA GLU A 312 -23.04 -19.29 30.37
C GLU A 312 -23.32 -17.78 30.51
N THR A 313 -22.30 -16.99 30.83
CA THR A 313 -22.42 -15.56 31.13
C THR A 313 -22.03 -14.64 29.96
N ILE A 314 -21.21 -15.10 29.02
CA ILE A 314 -20.77 -14.35 27.84
C ILE A 314 -21.69 -14.61 26.65
N ILE A 315 -22.26 -13.53 26.10
CA ILE A 315 -23.02 -13.58 24.85
C ILE A 315 -22.12 -13.11 23.71
N HIS A 316 -21.89 -14.01 22.74
CA HIS A 316 -21.05 -13.73 21.58
C HIS A 316 -21.85 -13.09 20.44
N ALA A 317 -21.53 -11.83 20.12
CA ALA A 317 -22.06 -11.10 18.97
C ALA A 317 -21.05 -11.08 17.80
N ALA A 318 -21.54 -11.32 16.58
CA ALA A 318 -20.70 -11.28 15.38
C ALA A 318 -20.56 -9.85 14.84
N CYS A 319 -19.32 -9.42 14.55
CA CYS A 319 -19.04 -8.10 14.01
C CYS A 319 -19.42 -7.96 12.51
N TRP A 320 -20.45 -7.16 12.21
CA TRP A 320 -20.93 -6.93 10.85
C TRP A 320 -19.89 -6.25 9.92
N ALA A 321 -18.93 -5.53 10.48
CA ALA A 321 -17.83 -4.94 9.70
C ALA A 321 -16.92 -6.02 9.10
N HIS A 322 -16.68 -7.10 9.84
CA HIS A 322 -15.87 -8.25 9.39
C HIS A 322 -16.62 -9.13 8.39
N THR A 323 -17.93 -9.33 8.56
CA THR A 323 -18.79 -10.04 7.60
C THR A 323 -18.72 -9.42 6.21
N ARG A 324 -18.60 -8.08 6.11
CA ARG A 324 -18.45 -7.37 4.83
C ARG A 324 -17.02 -7.40 4.25
N ARG A 325 -16.01 -7.80 5.03
CA ARG A 325 -14.60 -7.89 4.62
C ARG A 325 -14.19 -9.25 4.08
N ASN A 326 -14.92 -10.33 4.40
CA ASN A 326 -14.60 -11.70 3.96
C ASN A 326 -14.64 -11.83 2.42
N LYS A 327 -13.50 -11.55 1.80
CA LYS A 327 -13.17 -11.89 0.43
C LYS A 327 -12.38 -13.19 0.43
N GLY A 328 -12.95 -14.24 -0.15
CA GLY A 328 -12.21 -15.41 -0.65
C GLY A 328 -12.55 -16.70 0.08
N ILE A 329 -13.21 -17.60 -0.64
CA ILE A 329 -13.33 -19.02 -0.29
C ILE A 329 -11.90 -19.61 -0.31
N LYS A 330 -11.48 -20.29 0.77
CA LYS A 330 -10.13 -20.92 0.85
C LYS A 330 -9.98 -22.13 -0.08
N ILE A 331 -11.08 -22.72 -0.54
CA ILE A 331 -11.14 -23.86 -1.45
C ILE A 331 -12.03 -23.48 -2.63
N THR A 332 -11.43 -23.31 -3.80
CA THR A 332 -12.13 -22.98 -5.05
C THR A 332 -12.27 -24.24 -5.89
N ASN A 333 -13.49 -24.71 -6.07
CA ASN A 333 -13.87 -25.70 -7.07
C ASN A 333 -15.28 -25.35 -7.59
N ASP A 334 -15.71 -25.99 -8.68
CA ASP A 334 -16.97 -25.62 -9.34
C ASP A 334 -18.20 -25.67 -8.41
N LEU A 335 -18.23 -26.60 -7.46
CA LEU A 335 -19.34 -26.75 -6.50
C LEU A 335 -19.28 -25.67 -5.41
N THR A 336 -18.12 -25.47 -4.78
CA THR A 336 -17.98 -24.47 -3.70
C THR A 336 -18.14 -23.05 -4.24
N ASP A 337 -17.69 -22.79 -5.47
CA ASP A 337 -17.88 -21.52 -6.15
C ASP A 337 -19.35 -21.30 -6.51
N ALA A 338 -20.05 -22.34 -6.98
CA ALA A 338 -21.48 -22.26 -7.29
C ALA A 338 -22.33 -22.00 -6.03
N ASP A 339 -22.08 -22.72 -4.94
CA ASP A 339 -22.78 -22.53 -3.66
C ASP A 339 -22.54 -21.13 -3.09
N TRP A 340 -21.29 -20.65 -3.13
CA TRP A 340 -20.98 -19.31 -2.68
C TRP A 340 -21.64 -18.25 -3.57
N LEU A 341 -21.59 -18.38 -4.90
CA LEU A 341 -22.27 -17.46 -5.81
C LEU A 341 -23.80 -17.46 -5.58
N ALA A 342 -24.40 -18.62 -5.32
CA ALA A 342 -25.81 -18.75 -4.99
C ALA A 342 -26.15 -18.05 -3.68
N GLU A 343 -25.32 -18.20 -2.64
CA GLU A 343 -25.50 -17.51 -1.37
C GLU A 343 -25.31 -15.99 -1.51
N GLN A 344 -24.30 -15.54 -2.26
CA GLN A 344 -24.11 -14.11 -2.54
C GLN A 344 -25.27 -13.52 -3.36
N LEU A 345 -25.85 -14.30 -4.28
CA LEU A 345 -27.05 -13.92 -5.02
C LEU A 345 -28.27 -13.84 -4.07
N ARG A 346 -28.46 -14.82 -3.19
CA ARG A 346 -29.53 -14.85 -2.17
C ARG A 346 -29.47 -13.63 -1.24
N LEU A 347 -28.26 -13.23 -0.86
CA LEU A 347 -28.01 -12.06 -0.02
C LEU A 347 -28.11 -10.71 -0.79
N GLY A 348 -28.34 -10.75 -2.11
CA GLY A 348 -28.42 -9.56 -2.95
C GLY A 348 -27.08 -8.83 -3.12
N ILE A 349 -25.96 -9.51 -2.87
CA ILE A 349 -24.61 -8.95 -2.96
C ILE A 349 -24.13 -8.92 -4.41
N PHE A 350 -24.41 -9.98 -5.18
CA PHE A 350 -24.09 -10.01 -6.61
C PHE A 350 -25.30 -9.74 -7.50
N PRO A 351 -25.16 -8.87 -8.52
CA PRO A 351 -26.18 -8.73 -9.55
C PRO A 351 -26.16 -9.94 -10.49
N GLU A 352 -27.33 -10.32 -10.98
CA GLU A 352 -27.44 -11.35 -12.02
C GLU A 352 -26.73 -10.92 -13.31
N SER A 353 -26.02 -11.86 -13.92
CA SER A 353 -25.41 -11.64 -15.23
C SER A 353 -26.48 -11.71 -16.33
N TYR A 354 -26.47 -10.75 -17.24
CA TYR A 354 -27.39 -10.76 -18.37
C TYR A 354 -27.01 -11.83 -19.39
N ILE A 355 -27.89 -12.82 -19.54
CA ILE A 355 -27.75 -13.91 -20.50
C ILE A 355 -28.43 -13.50 -21.82
N TYR A 356 -27.64 -13.39 -22.89
CA TYR A 356 -28.16 -13.04 -24.22
C TYR A 356 -29.02 -14.17 -24.81
N PRO A 357 -30.09 -13.89 -25.58
CA PRO A 357 -30.93 -14.91 -26.21
C PRO A 357 -30.14 -15.84 -27.13
N LYS A 358 -30.34 -17.16 -27.04
CA LYS A 358 -29.53 -18.18 -27.74
C LYS A 358 -29.55 -17.98 -29.25
N GLU A 359 -30.68 -17.55 -29.79
CA GLU A 359 -30.98 -17.37 -31.21
C GLU A 359 -30.14 -16.25 -31.83
N THR A 360 -29.82 -15.22 -31.04
CA THR A 360 -29.08 -14.03 -31.51
C THR A 360 -27.58 -14.09 -31.23
N ARG A 361 -27.13 -15.02 -30.36
CA ARG A 361 -25.70 -15.21 -30.03
C ARG A 361 -24.81 -15.45 -31.25
N PRO A 362 -25.16 -16.33 -32.22
CA PRO A 362 -24.30 -16.58 -33.38
C PRO A 362 -24.10 -15.32 -34.23
N VAL A 363 -25.17 -14.54 -34.43
CA VAL A 363 -25.15 -13.30 -35.22
C VAL A 363 -24.30 -12.24 -34.52
N ARG A 364 -24.45 -12.06 -33.21
CA ARG A 364 -23.61 -11.17 -32.39
C ARG A 364 -22.14 -11.59 -32.47
N ASP A 365 -21.88 -12.88 -32.32
CA ASP A 365 -20.52 -13.41 -32.32
C ASP A 365 -19.85 -13.29 -33.70
N ALA A 366 -20.61 -13.34 -34.79
CA ALA A 366 -20.15 -13.01 -36.14
C ALA A 366 -19.75 -11.52 -36.26
N LEU A 367 -20.54 -10.58 -35.72
CA LEU A 367 -20.16 -9.16 -35.69
C LEU A 367 -18.86 -8.91 -34.90
N ARG A 368 -18.61 -9.67 -33.82
CA ARG A 368 -17.32 -9.63 -33.11
C ARG A 368 -16.16 -10.09 -34.00
N ARG A 369 -16.36 -11.10 -34.86
CA ARG A 369 -15.37 -11.53 -35.87
C ARG A 369 -15.14 -10.46 -36.93
N ARG A 370 -16.20 -9.79 -37.42
CA ARG A 370 -16.05 -8.63 -38.33
C ARG A 370 -15.14 -7.57 -37.70
N GLN A 371 -15.37 -7.23 -36.43
CA GLN A 371 -14.56 -6.24 -35.74
C GLN A 371 -13.10 -6.66 -35.55
N LEU A 372 -12.83 -7.96 -35.38
CA LEU A 372 -11.46 -8.49 -35.38
C LEU A 372 -10.74 -8.14 -36.68
N PHE A 373 -11.36 -8.39 -37.84
CA PHE A 373 -10.78 -8.07 -39.14
C PHE A 373 -10.58 -6.56 -39.35
N VAL A 374 -11.54 -5.72 -38.93
CA VAL A 374 -11.39 -4.25 -38.97
C VAL A 374 -10.21 -3.76 -38.12
N ARG A 375 -10.00 -4.36 -36.94
CA ARG A 375 -8.86 -4.03 -36.08
C ARG A 375 -7.54 -4.50 -36.68
N ARG A 376 -7.49 -5.73 -37.18
CA ARG A 376 -6.31 -6.29 -37.87
C ARG A 376 -5.91 -5.41 -39.05
N ARG A 377 -6.87 -5.07 -39.91
CA ARG A 377 -6.69 -4.11 -41.01
C ARG A 377 -6.05 -2.81 -40.54
N THR A 378 -6.58 -2.20 -39.48
CA THR A 378 -6.05 -0.94 -38.94
C THR A 378 -4.61 -1.09 -38.42
N GLN A 379 -4.30 -2.20 -37.73
CA GLN A 379 -2.95 -2.49 -37.26
C GLN A 379 -1.96 -2.64 -38.41
N VAL A 380 -2.33 -3.42 -39.44
CA VAL A 380 -1.49 -3.63 -40.63
C VAL A 380 -1.30 -2.33 -41.40
N LEU A 381 -2.34 -1.50 -41.52
CA LEU A 381 -2.25 -0.18 -42.15
C LEU A 381 -1.28 0.76 -41.42
N LEU A 382 -1.31 0.79 -40.08
CA LEU A 382 -0.34 1.55 -39.30
C LEU A 382 1.09 0.99 -39.45
N SER A 383 1.23 -0.32 -39.56
CA SER A 383 2.53 -0.96 -39.85
C SER A 383 3.05 -0.59 -41.24
N PHE A 384 2.18 -0.51 -42.25
CA PHE A 384 2.55 -0.09 -43.60
C PHE A 384 3.01 1.37 -43.60
N GLY A 385 2.25 2.28 -42.98
CA GLY A 385 2.63 3.69 -42.86
C GLY A 385 3.94 3.88 -42.10
N GLY A 386 4.09 3.21 -40.94
CA GLY A 386 5.31 3.27 -40.15
C GLY A 386 6.53 2.67 -40.86
N LEU A 387 6.34 1.72 -41.77
CA LEU A 387 7.43 1.21 -42.61
C LEU A 387 7.88 2.29 -43.60
N LEU A 388 6.98 2.97 -44.29
CA LEU A 388 7.33 4.08 -45.19
C LEU A 388 8.03 5.24 -44.44
N GLU A 389 7.50 5.62 -43.28
CA GLU A 389 8.06 6.71 -42.46
C GLU A 389 9.50 6.41 -42.01
N ARG A 390 9.84 5.15 -41.71
CA ARG A 390 11.22 4.74 -41.37
C ARG A 390 12.22 4.98 -42.50
N TYR A 391 11.76 4.97 -43.75
CA TYR A 391 12.59 5.27 -44.93
C TYR A 391 12.39 6.71 -45.43
N GLY A 392 11.81 7.59 -44.61
CA GLY A 392 11.65 9.02 -44.94
C GLY A 392 10.55 9.32 -45.94
N LEU A 393 9.62 8.38 -46.19
CA LEU A 393 8.48 8.58 -47.08
C LEU A 393 7.21 8.87 -46.29
N ASP A 394 6.38 9.76 -46.82
CA ASP A 394 5.09 10.08 -46.21
C ASP A 394 4.11 8.90 -46.30
N ALA A 395 3.52 8.53 -45.17
CA ALA A 395 2.48 7.52 -45.13
C ALA A 395 1.20 8.02 -45.82
N PRO A 396 0.65 7.31 -46.83
CA PRO A 396 -0.61 7.70 -47.45
C PRO A 396 -1.77 7.50 -46.46
N GLY A 397 -2.71 8.45 -46.46
CA GLY A 397 -3.95 8.28 -45.68
C GLY A 397 -4.72 7.03 -46.12
N ALA A 398 -5.48 6.43 -45.21
CA ALA A 398 -6.13 5.13 -45.40
C ALA A 398 -6.90 4.97 -46.73
N ARG A 399 -7.59 6.04 -47.19
CA ARG A 399 -8.36 6.03 -48.45
C ARG A 399 -7.48 6.04 -49.69
N LYS A 400 -6.31 6.68 -49.65
CA LYS A 400 -5.33 6.65 -50.75
C LYS A 400 -4.66 5.28 -50.82
N LEU A 401 -4.36 4.68 -49.66
CA LEU A 401 -3.73 3.37 -49.56
C LEU A 401 -4.61 2.24 -50.12
N GLU A 402 -5.94 2.37 -50.07
CA GLU A 402 -6.87 1.44 -50.75
C GLU A 402 -6.66 1.37 -52.27
N GLN A 403 -6.11 2.42 -52.87
CA GLN A 403 -5.87 2.52 -54.32
C GLN A 403 -4.43 2.14 -54.72
N TRP A 404 -3.54 1.93 -53.74
CA TRP A 404 -2.16 1.55 -54.02
C TRP A 404 -2.09 0.19 -54.69
N THR A 405 -1.20 0.08 -55.66
CA THR A 405 -0.89 -1.11 -56.44
C THR A 405 0.58 -1.48 -56.27
N LEU A 406 0.97 -2.61 -56.84
CA LEU A 406 2.38 -3.03 -56.86
C LEU A 406 3.27 -1.99 -57.55
N LYS A 407 2.74 -1.27 -58.56
CA LYS A 407 3.46 -0.21 -59.26
C LYS A 407 3.77 0.97 -58.35
N ASP A 408 2.86 1.32 -57.45
CA ASP A 408 3.07 2.42 -56.49
C ASP A 408 4.15 2.03 -55.47
N ILE A 409 4.21 0.76 -55.07
CA ILE A 409 5.28 0.24 -54.20
C ILE A 409 6.62 0.28 -54.93
N GLN A 410 6.68 -0.16 -56.18
CA GLN A 410 7.90 -0.10 -56.99
C GLN A 410 8.37 1.34 -57.23
N ALA A 411 7.45 2.27 -57.41
CA ALA A 411 7.74 3.69 -57.59
C ALA A 411 8.34 4.37 -56.35
N THR A 412 8.32 3.72 -55.17
CA THR A 412 8.99 4.24 -53.97
C THR A 412 10.52 4.23 -54.07
N GLY A 413 11.09 3.42 -54.97
CA GLY A 413 12.54 3.28 -55.13
C GLY A 413 13.26 2.63 -53.94
N LEU A 414 12.52 2.00 -53.03
CA LEU A 414 13.08 1.32 -51.86
C LEU A 414 13.73 -0.02 -52.23
N ASP A 415 14.55 -0.56 -51.33
CA ASP A 415 15.15 -1.89 -51.46
C ASP A 415 14.10 -3.00 -51.69
N GLU A 416 14.48 -4.04 -52.43
CA GLU A 416 13.59 -5.12 -52.87
C GLU A 416 12.93 -5.86 -51.69
N PHE A 417 13.66 -6.07 -50.57
CA PHE A 417 13.08 -6.69 -49.37
C PHE A 417 12.08 -5.76 -48.65
N VAL A 418 12.26 -4.45 -48.76
CA VAL A 418 11.33 -3.47 -48.20
C VAL A 418 10.07 -3.39 -49.05
N GLN A 419 10.21 -3.44 -50.38
CA GLN A 419 9.08 -3.52 -51.30
C GLN A 419 8.25 -4.79 -51.06
N LEU A 420 8.89 -5.94 -50.88
CA LEU A 420 8.21 -7.20 -50.53
C LEU A 420 7.44 -7.09 -49.20
N GLN A 421 8.01 -6.45 -48.19
CA GLN A 421 7.30 -6.19 -46.93
C GLN A 421 6.08 -5.29 -47.13
N LEU A 422 6.18 -4.23 -47.94
CA LEU A 422 5.05 -3.36 -48.26
C LEU A 422 3.95 -4.14 -49.02
N GLU A 423 4.34 -4.99 -49.96
CA GLU A 423 3.41 -5.82 -50.73
C GLU A 423 2.63 -6.79 -49.83
N THR A 424 3.33 -7.53 -48.96
CA THR A 424 2.68 -8.47 -48.03
C THR A 424 1.74 -7.77 -47.04
N LEU A 425 2.10 -6.57 -46.56
CA LEU A 425 1.23 -5.75 -45.73
C LEU A 425 -0.01 -5.26 -46.51
N LEU A 426 0.15 -4.84 -47.76
CA LEU A 426 -0.96 -4.41 -48.62
C LEU A 426 -1.94 -5.56 -48.90
N GLU A 427 -1.43 -6.76 -49.18
CA GLU A 427 -2.25 -7.97 -49.35
C GLU A 427 -3.03 -8.30 -48.07
N ALA A 428 -2.37 -8.25 -46.91
CA ALA A 428 -3.01 -8.50 -45.61
C ALA A 428 -4.12 -7.48 -45.28
N ILE A 429 -3.98 -6.22 -45.71
CA ILE A 429 -5.03 -5.19 -45.61
C ILE A 429 -6.24 -5.58 -46.47
N ARG A 430 -6.02 -5.89 -47.74
CA ARG A 430 -7.09 -6.27 -48.69
C ARG A 430 -7.83 -7.53 -48.25
N GLU A 431 -7.10 -8.52 -47.75
CA GLU A 431 -7.71 -9.75 -47.25
C GLU A 431 -8.54 -9.50 -45.99
N SER A 432 -8.05 -8.66 -45.07
CA SER A 432 -8.82 -8.26 -43.89
C SER A 432 -10.12 -7.53 -44.28
N ASP A 433 -10.08 -6.67 -45.30
CA ASP A 433 -11.27 -6.01 -45.85
C ASP A 433 -12.25 -7.01 -46.49
N ARG A 434 -11.75 -7.95 -47.30
CA ARG A 434 -12.56 -9.02 -47.91
C ARG A 434 -13.28 -9.84 -46.85
N LEU A 435 -12.56 -10.29 -45.81
CA LEU A 435 -13.11 -11.10 -44.72
C LEU A 435 -14.12 -10.31 -43.88
N ALA A 436 -13.84 -9.03 -43.58
CA ALA A 436 -14.78 -8.16 -42.89
C ALA A 436 -16.09 -8.01 -43.67
N LYS A 437 -16.00 -7.79 -44.99
CA LYS A 437 -17.16 -7.65 -45.88
C LYS A 437 -17.96 -8.94 -46.02
N LYS A 438 -17.29 -10.09 -46.12
CA LYS A 438 -17.94 -11.41 -46.15
C LYS A 438 -18.78 -11.65 -44.89
N VAL A 439 -18.22 -11.38 -43.72
CA VAL A 439 -18.95 -11.52 -42.44
C VAL A 439 -20.10 -10.51 -42.35
N GLU A 440 -19.89 -9.27 -42.79
CA GLU A 440 -20.95 -8.25 -42.82
C GLU A 440 -22.14 -8.67 -43.68
N GLN A 441 -21.90 -9.18 -44.89
CA GLN A 441 -22.95 -9.67 -45.78
C GLN A 441 -23.76 -10.82 -45.17
N GLN A 442 -23.08 -11.78 -44.52
CA GLN A 442 -23.74 -12.88 -43.82
C GLN A 442 -24.63 -12.38 -42.67
N VAL A 443 -24.13 -11.42 -41.89
CA VAL A 443 -24.92 -10.82 -40.80
C VAL A 443 -26.12 -10.06 -41.35
N LEU A 444 -25.95 -9.25 -42.39
CA LEU A 444 -27.03 -8.48 -43.03
C LEU A 444 -28.14 -9.38 -43.61
N ALA A 445 -27.79 -10.57 -44.11
CA ALA A 445 -28.76 -11.53 -44.64
C ALA A 445 -29.69 -12.11 -43.55
N VAL A 446 -29.18 -12.29 -42.33
CA VAL A 446 -29.94 -12.86 -41.19
C VAL A 446 -30.61 -11.75 -40.38
N ALA A 447 -29.93 -10.64 -40.16
CA ALA A 447 -30.43 -9.49 -39.46
C ALA A 447 -31.29 -8.64 -40.41
N LYS A 448 -32.51 -9.10 -40.72
CA LYS A 448 -33.54 -8.22 -41.29
C LYS A 448 -33.61 -6.95 -40.40
N PRO A 449 -33.71 -5.73 -40.96
CA PRO A 449 -33.75 -4.51 -40.19
C PRO A 449 -35.03 -4.43 -39.33
N THR A 450 -35.00 -5.08 -38.17
CA THR A 450 -35.99 -4.95 -37.10
C THR A 450 -36.11 -3.48 -36.71
N LYS A 451 -37.28 -3.10 -36.22
CA LYS A 451 -37.60 -1.73 -35.77
C LYS A 451 -36.48 -1.15 -34.88
N GLN A 452 -35.88 -1.98 -34.03
CA GLN A 452 -34.75 -1.64 -33.16
C GLN A 452 -33.51 -1.14 -33.92
N TYR A 453 -33.09 -1.79 -35.00
CA TYR A 453 -31.93 -1.36 -35.78
C TYR A 453 -32.18 -0.02 -36.48
N ARG A 454 -33.37 0.16 -37.05
CA ARG A 454 -33.76 1.44 -37.68
C ARG A 454 -33.81 2.59 -36.67
N ARG A 455 -34.22 2.33 -35.43
CA ARG A 455 -34.15 3.32 -34.35
C ARG A 455 -32.70 3.66 -34.01
N ALA A 456 -31.82 2.68 -33.86
CA ALA A 456 -30.41 2.92 -33.56
C ALA A 456 -29.73 3.83 -34.61
N GLN A 457 -30.12 3.72 -35.89
CA GLN A 457 -29.59 4.57 -36.97
C GLN A 457 -30.01 6.04 -36.91
N GLN A 458 -31.02 6.39 -36.11
CA GLN A 458 -31.38 7.79 -35.89
C GLN A 458 -30.28 8.55 -35.14
N VAL A 459 -29.44 7.84 -34.37
CA VAL A 459 -28.32 8.44 -33.66
C VAL A 459 -27.17 8.75 -34.64
N PRO A 460 -26.69 10.00 -34.72
CA PRO A 460 -25.65 10.40 -35.65
C PRO A 460 -24.39 9.55 -35.56
N GLY A 461 -23.83 9.20 -36.72
CA GLY A 461 -22.62 8.38 -36.82
C GLY A 461 -22.85 6.87 -36.69
N ILE A 462 -24.10 6.42 -36.51
CA ILE A 462 -24.44 5.00 -36.41
C ILE A 462 -25.04 4.49 -37.71
N GLY A 463 -24.20 3.81 -38.50
CA GLY A 463 -24.63 3.09 -39.71
C GLY A 463 -25.26 1.72 -39.39
N VAL A 464 -25.68 0.98 -40.43
CA VAL A 464 -26.38 -0.31 -40.30
C VAL A 464 -25.59 -1.31 -39.45
N ALA A 465 -24.34 -1.61 -39.84
CA ALA A 465 -23.51 -2.58 -39.14
C ALA A 465 -23.22 -2.18 -37.68
N LEU A 466 -23.04 -0.88 -37.43
CA LEU A 466 -22.78 -0.36 -36.09
C LEU A 466 -24.03 -0.40 -35.21
N GLY A 467 -25.19 -0.06 -35.77
CA GLY A 467 -26.48 -0.17 -35.10
C GLY A 467 -26.83 -1.61 -34.74
N MET A 468 -26.50 -2.56 -35.62
CA MET A 468 -26.65 -3.99 -35.35
C MET A 468 -25.76 -4.44 -34.20
N LEU A 469 -24.48 -4.06 -34.21
CA LEU A 469 -23.55 -4.36 -33.13
C LEU A 469 -24.05 -3.78 -31.81
N VAL A 470 -24.49 -2.52 -31.80
CA VAL A 470 -24.97 -1.85 -30.61
C VAL A 470 -26.20 -2.56 -30.04
N ALA A 471 -27.20 -2.87 -30.86
CA ALA A 471 -28.40 -3.57 -30.39
C ALA A 471 -28.08 -4.98 -29.87
N LEU A 472 -27.28 -5.78 -30.60
CA LEU A 472 -26.96 -7.15 -30.21
C LEU A 472 -26.04 -7.25 -28.98
N GLU A 473 -25.09 -6.32 -28.82
CA GLU A 473 -24.20 -6.26 -27.64
C GLU A 473 -24.87 -5.62 -26.42
N SER A 474 -25.94 -4.85 -26.62
CA SER A 474 -26.71 -4.27 -25.52
C SER A 474 -27.76 -5.24 -25.00
N GLY A 475 -28.38 -6.01 -25.91
CA GLY A 475 -29.53 -6.85 -25.60
C GLY A 475 -30.76 -6.00 -25.31
N ASP A 476 -31.50 -6.39 -24.28
CA ASP A 476 -32.59 -5.57 -23.75
C ASP A 476 -32.03 -4.29 -23.10
N PHE A 477 -32.52 -3.13 -23.54
CA PHE A 477 -32.15 -1.82 -23.00
C PHE A 477 -32.86 -1.48 -21.68
N SER A 478 -33.97 -2.18 -21.36
CA SER A 478 -34.73 -1.97 -20.12
C SER A 478 -33.92 -2.34 -18.87
N ARG A 479 -32.91 -3.22 -19.02
CA ARG A 479 -32.03 -3.66 -17.92
C ARG A 479 -31.12 -2.55 -17.37
N PHE A 480 -31.00 -1.42 -18.07
CA PHE A 480 -30.25 -0.27 -17.62
C PHE A 480 -31.21 0.77 -17.04
N LYS A 481 -31.15 1.02 -15.72
CA LYS A 481 -32.04 1.95 -15.02
C LYS A 481 -31.92 3.38 -15.54
N SER A 482 -30.74 3.78 -15.97
CA SER A 482 -30.49 5.12 -16.51
C SER A 482 -29.57 5.12 -17.73
N ALA A 483 -29.62 6.21 -18.51
CA ALA A 483 -28.66 6.48 -19.58
C ALA A 483 -27.21 6.52 -19.08
N GLY A 484 -26.99 6.89 -17.80
CA GLY A 484 -25.68 6.87 -17.16
C GLY A 484 -25.14 5.46 -16.99
N ASP A 485 -25.99 4.51 -16.57
CA ASP A 485 -25.62 3.11 -16.40
C ASP A 485 -25.26 2.47 -17.74
N TYR A 486 -26.03 2.76 -18.79
CA TYR A 486 -25.72 2.28 -20.13
C TYR A 486 -24.41 2.88 -20.67
N ALA A 487 -24.19 4.18 -20.50
CA ALA A 487 -22.93 4.81 -20.88
C ALA A 487 -21.74 4.26 -20.09
N SER A 488 -21.95 3.88 -18.83
CA SER A 488 -20.96 3.19 -18.00
C SER A 488 -20.65 1.80 -18.53
N TYR A 489 -21.69 1.02 -18.87
CA TYR A 489 -21.55 -0.29 -19.51
C TYR A 489 -20.80 -0.22 -20.85
N CYS A 490 -21.00 0.85 -21.62
CA CYS A 490 -20.25 1.14 -22.86
C CYS A 490 -18.82 1.64 -22.61
N ARG A 491 -18.34 1.64 -21.36
CA ARG A 491 -17.05 2.19 -20.93
C ARG A 491 -16.84 3.65 -21.34
N ALA A 492 -17.91 4.43 -21.50
CA ALA A 492 -17.86 5.79 -22.05
C ALA A 492 -17.72 6.86 -20.96
N VAL A 493 -17.94 6.50 -19.70
CA VAL A 493 -17.80 7.39 -18.53
C VAL A 493 -16.37 7.35 -17.97
N LYS A 494 -16.05 8.33 -17.12
CA LYS A 494 -14.79 8.33 -16.36
C LYS A 494 -14.87 7.30 -15.24
N SER A 495 -13.75 6.62 -14.99
CA SER A 495 -13.58 5.73 -13.84
C SER A 495 -12.80 6.46 -12.75
N GLU A 496 -13.48 6.84 -11.67
CA GLU A 496 -12.89 7.54 -10.52
C GLU A 496 -13.39 6.92 -9.21
N CYS A 497 -12.48 6.82 -8.24
CA CYS A 497 -12.81 6.46 -6.87
C CYS A 497 -12.59 7.72 -6.02
N SER A 498 -13.64 8.22 -5.39
CA SER A 498 -13.61 9.40 -4.53
C SER A 498 -14.28 9.11 -3.19
N SER A 499 -13.72 9.64 -2.12
CA SER A 499 -14.29 9.59 -0.77
C SER A 499 -14.02 10.91 -0.06
N ASN A 500 -15.04 11.43 0.65
CA ASN A 500 -14.99 12.70 1.36
C ASN A 500 -14.45 13.87 0.49
N GLY A 501 -15.01 14.03 -0.71
CA GLY A 501 -14.59 15.07 -1.67
C GLY A 501 -13.20 14.90 -2.28
N LYS A 502 -12.41 13.91 -1.85
CA LYS A 502 -11.05 13.65 -2.33
C LYS A 502 -11.02 12.46 -3.27
N LYS A 503 -10.27 12.58 -4.37
CA LYS A 503 -9.97 11.47 -5.27
C LYS A 503 -9.02 10.49 -4.58
N LYS A 504 -9.46 9.25 -4.37
CA LYS A 504 -8.69 8.17 -3.74
C LYS A 504 -8.01 7.25 -4.75
N GLY A 505 -8.47 7.24 -6.00
CA GLY A 505 -7.86 6.43 -7.06
C GLY A 505 -8.68 6.38 -8.34
N LYS A 506 -8.40 5.38 -9.18
CA LYS A 506 -9.18 5.05 -10.38
C LYS A 506 -9.72 3.63 -10.21
N ASN A 507 -11.01 3.44 -10.45
CA ASN A 507 -11.58 2.10 -10.57
C ASN A 507 -11.15 1.45 -11.91
N ASN A 508 -11.46 0.16 -12.09
CA ASN A 508 -11.14 -0.56 -13.32
C ASN A 508 -11.86 0.05 -14.55
N ALA A 509 -11.15 0.89 -15.32
CA ALA A 509 -11.66 1.52 -16.53
C ALA A 509 -11.96 0.52 -17.67
N LYS A 510 -11.52 -0.74 -17.53
CA LYS A 510 -11.82 -1.84 -18.46
C LYS A 510 -13.09 -2.61 -18.05
N ASN A 511 -13.81 -2.21 -17.01
CA ASN A 511 -15.09 -2.83 -16.68
C ASN A 511 -16.19 -2.37 -17.66
N GLY A 512 -17.09 -3.27 -18.09
CA GLY A 512 -18.12 -3.03 -19.13
C GLY A 512 -17.83 -3.70 -20.48
N ASN A 513 -18.64 -3.43 -21.52
CA ASN A 513 -18.54 -4.06 -22.84
C ASN A 513 -17.51 -3.35 -23.76
N ARG A 514 -16.43 -4.06 -24.12
CA ARG A 514 -15.36 -3.54 -24.99
C ARG A 514 -15.79 -3.27 -26.43
N TYR A 515 -16.81 -3.97 -26.92
CA TYR A 515 -17.29 -3.86 -28.30
C TYR A 515 -18.13 -2.59 -28.45
N LEU A 516 -19.04 -2.33 -27.50
CA LEU A 516 -19.77 -1.06 -27.40
C LEU A 516 -18.83 0.14 -27.20
N ALA A 517 -17.78 -0.02 -26.39
CA ALA A 517 -16.79 1.03 -26.18
C ALA A 517 -16.10 1.49 -27.46
N TRP A 518 -15.75 0.54 -28.34
CA TRP A 518 -15.23 0.84 -29.67
C TRP A 518 -16.33 1.42 -30.56
N ALA A 519 -17.53 0.83 -30.54
CA ALA A 519 -18.62 1.23 -31.41
C ALA A 519 -18.99 2.71 -31.24
N PHE A 520 -19.11 3.19 -30.01
CA PHE A 520 -19.43 4.59 -29.74
C PHE A 520 -18.28 5.56 -30.03
N VAL A 521 -17.02 5.10 -30.00
CA VAL A 521 -15.87 5.93 -30.43
C VAL A 521 -15.86 6.07 -31.96
N GLU A 522 -16.23 5.00 -32.68
CA GLU A 522 -16.40 5.04 -34.13
C GLU A 522 -17.55 5.98 -34.49
N ALA A 523 -18.72 5.80 -33.86
CA ALA A 523 -19.88 6.68 -34.03
C ALA A 523 -19.52 8.14 -33.76
N ALA A 524 -18.76 8.42 -32.68
CA ALA A 524 -18.29 9.76 -32.37
C ALA A 524 -17.40 10.34 -33.47
N THR A 525 -16.53 9.54 -34.07
CA THR A 525 -15.65 9.98 -35.16
C THR A 525 -16.44 10.34 -36.41
N TYR A 526 -17.44 9.52 -36.79
CA TYR A 526 -18.33 9.83 -37.91
C TYR A 526 -19.26 11.02 -37.61
N ALA A 527 -19.88 11.06 -36.43
CA ALA A 527 -20.78 12.13 -36.03
C ALA A 527 -20.07 13.50 -36.01
N ALA A 528 -18.84 13.55 -35.50
CA ALA A 528 -18.02 14.76 -35.50
C ALA A 528 -17.61 15.22 -36.91
N ARG A 529 -17.65 14.34 -37.92
CA ARG A 529 -17.30 14.68 -39.30
C ARG A 529 -18.50 15.18 -40.10
N PHE A 530 -19.68 14.60 -39.87
CA PHE A 530 -20.83 14.78 -40.76
C PHE A 530 -22.01 15.56 -40.15
N ASN A 531 -22.10 15.71 -38.82
CA ASN A 531 -23.12 16.55 -38.19
C ASN A 531 -22.51 17.90 -37.77
N PRO A 532 -22.95 19.05 -38.34
CA PRO A 532 -22.36 20.36 -38.09
C PRO A 532 -22.39 20.79 -36.61
N ARG A 533 -23.48 20.51 -35.90
CA ARG A 533 -23.62 20.91 -34.49
C ARG A 533 -22.73 20.08 -33.57
N ILE A 534 -22.66 18.77 -33.82
CA ILE A 534 -21.75 17.86 -33.12
C ILE A 534 -20.30 18.23 -33.41
N HIS A 535 -19.98 18.56 -34.67
CA HIS A 535 -18.65 19.03 -35.07
C HIS A 535 -18.23 20.28 -34.28
N ALA A 536 -19.10 21.30 -34.23
CA ALA A 536 -18.83 22.52 -33.48
C ALA A 536 -18.60 22.27 -31.98
N TRP A 537 -19.39 21.39 -31.36
CA TRP A 537 -19.16 20.99 -29.96
C TRP A 537 -17.83 20.23 -29.78
N TYR A 538 -17.53 19.30 -30.68
CA TYR A 538 -16.33 18.48 -30.64
C TYR A 538 -15.06 19.33 -30.77
N GLU A 539 -15.01 20.28 -31.72
CA GLU A 539 -13.85 21.15 -31.90
C GLU A 539 -13.63 22.06 -30.68
N ARG A 540 -14.70 22.61 -30.08
CA ARG A 540 -14.58 23.34 -28.80
C ARG A 540 -13.98 22.46 -27.70
N LYS A 541 -14.49 21.23 -27.53
CA LYS A 541 -14.01 20.31 -26.48
C LYS A 541 -12.57 19.85 -26.74
N LYS A 542 -12.22 19.64 -28.00
CA LYS A 542 -10.88 19.26 -28.46
C LYS A 542 -9.86 20.34 -28.16
N ARG A 543 -10.18 21.62 -28.38
CA ARG A 543 -9.32 22.75 -27.99
C ARG A 543 -8.99 22.76 -26.50
N THR A 544 -9.96 22.47 -25.64
CA THR A 544 -9.74 22.49 -24.18
C THR A 544 -9.06 21.24 -23.63
N SER A 545 -9.30 20.06 -24.21
CA SER A 545 -8.96 18.78 -23.56
C SER A 545 -8.19 17.78 -24.43
N GLY A 546 -7.87 18.14 -25.67
CA GLY A 546 -7.21 17.27 -26.64
C GLY A 546 -8.16 16.26 -27.29
N VAL A 547 -7.67 15.65 -28.38
CA VAL A 547 -8.44 14.72 -29.23
C VAL A 547 -9.00 13.51 -28.46
N PRO A 548 -8.21 12.76 -27.65
CA PRO A 548 -8.72 11.55 -27.02
C PRO A 548 -9.87 11.82 -26.03
N LYS A 549 -9.75 12.89 -25.22
CA LYS A 549 -10.78 13.25 -24.23
C LYS A 549 -12.04 13.79 -24.90
N ALA A 550 -11.89 14.59 -25.97
CA ALA A 550 -13.03 15.09 -26.73
C ALA A 550 -13.83 13.98 -27.41
N LYS A 551 -13.14 13.04 -28.09
CA LYS A 551 -13.78 11.86 -28.71
C LYS A 551 -14.50 11.01 -27.66
N LYS A 552 -13.86 10.76 -26.51
CA LYS A 552 -14.47 9.94 -25.46
C LYS A 552 -15.69 10.59 -24.83
N ALA A 553 -15.64 11.91 -24.63
CA ALA A 553 -16.78 12.68 -24.14
C ALA A 553 -17.94 12.67 -25.14
N LEU A 554 -17.67 12.75 -26.45
CA LEU A 554 -18.69 12.61 -27.48
C LEU A 554 -19.31 11.21 -27.50
N ALA A 555 -18.48 10.16 -27.42
CA ALA A 555 -18.95 8.78 -27.34
C ALA A 555 -19.89 8.55 -26.13
N CYS A 556 -19.61 9.20 -25.00
CA CYS A 556 -20.49 9.18 -23.82
C CYS A 556 -21.85 9.82 -24.10
N LYS A 557 -21.88 10.97 -24.79
CA LYS A 557 -23.14 11.62 -25.18
C LYS A 557 -23.96 10.75 -26.13
N LEU A 558 -23.31 10.15 -27.14
CA LEU A 558 -23.98 9.24 -28.09
C LEU A 558 -24.51 7.98 -27.41
N ALA A 559 -23.78 7.40 -26.46
CA ALA A 559 -24.26 6.26 -25.69
C ALA A 559 -25.52 6.61 -24.87
N LYS A 560 -25.54 7.78 -24.22
CA LYS A 560 -26.73 8.26 -23.50
C LYS A 560 -27.92 8.49 -24.42
N ALA A 561 -27.70 9.13 -25.57
CA ALA A 561 -28.74 9.34 -26.57
C ALA A 561 -29.29 8.01 -27.11
N MET A 562 -28.43 7.02 -27.38
CA MET A 562 -28.83 5.69 -27.80
C MET A 562 -29.78 5.03 -26.79
N TRP A 563 -29.48 5.11 -25.50
CA TRP A 563 -30.36 4.54 -24.47
C TRP A 563 -31.77 5.14 -24.51
N HIS A 564 -31.90 6.47 -24.68
CA HIS A 564 -33.20 7.12 -24.83
C HIS A 564 -33.91 6.68 -26.11
N VAL A 565 -33.18 6.56 -27.22
CA VAL A 565 -33.73 6.18 -28.52
C VAL A 565 -34.29 4.75 -28.51
N MET A 566 -33.56 3.84 -27.87
CA MET A 566 -33.93 2.44 -27.76
C MET A 566 -35.06 2.20 -26.75
N ASN A 567 -35.23 3.09 -25.78
CA ASN A 567 -36.36 3.11 -24.85
C ASN A 567 -37.56 3.94 -25.35
N GLY A 568 -37.70 4.09 -26.68
CA GLY A 568 -38.94 4.60 -27.29
C GLY A 568 -39.02 6.10 -27.54
N LYS A 569 -38.01 6.90 -27.14
CA LYS A 569 -37.92 8.31 -27.57
C LYS A 569 -37.37 8.39 -28.97
N ASP A 570 -37.86 9.29 -29.82
CA ASP A 570 -37.19 9.54 -31.09
C ASP A 570 -35.94 10.38 -30.86
N PHE A 571 -34.94 10.25 -31.75
CA PHE A 571 -33.71 10.99 -31.59
C PHE A 571 -33.93 12.50 -31.72
N ASP A 572 -33.61 13.24 -30.66
CA ASP A 572 -33.47 14.69 -30.66
C ASP A 572 -32.04 15.05 -30.22
N GLU A 573 -31.42 16.00 -30.90
CA GLU A 573 -30.09 16.51 -30.55
C GLU A 573 -30.01 17.06 -29.11
N LYS A 574 -31.14 17.48 -28.51
CA LYS A 574 -31.20 17.85 -27.09
C LYS A 574 -30.77 16.70 -26.18
N LEU A 575 -31.06 15.44 -26.54
CA LEU A 575 -30.66 14.25 -25.78
C LEU A 575 -29.12 14.12 -25.63
N MET A 576 -28.36 14.73 -26.54
CA MET A 576 -26.89 14.75 -26.50
C MET A 576 -26.33 15.86 -25.62
N PHE A 577 -26.99 17.02 -25.57
CA PHE A 577 -26.42 18.25 -25.02
C PHE A 577 -27.06 18.73 -23.72
N GLY A 578 -28.21 18.18 -23.34
CA GLY A 578 -29.05 18.71 -22.26
C GLY A 578 -30.07 19.64 -22.87
#